data_AF-A0A0S4LQU6-F1
#
_entry.id   AF-A0A0S4LQU6-F1
#
_cell.length_a   1.000
_cell.length_b   1.000
_cell.length_c   1.000
_cell.angle_alpha   90.00
_cell.angle_beta   90.00
_cell.angle_gamma   90.00
#
_symmetry.space_group_name_H-M   'P 1'
#
loop_
_entity.id
_entity.type
_entity.pdbx_description
1 polymer ?
#
loop_
_entity_poly.entity_id
_entity_poly.type
_entity_poly.pdbx_seq_one_letter_code
_entity_poly.pdbx_strand_id
1 'polypeptide(L)'
;MRKMRDVVVATCFLLSLLATVTAKADQPTSQAPYGHGDDGKPATGVIGVIIQVAANRIGEPAALYVMSVRQDSPAYAAGLKHGDEIVAVNGTPVAGKSYEQVVSMIRGEAGTPVKLEIKGTRELSIMRVSSGTLTEGQPGSRGDQSDKTRP
;
A
#
# COMPACT_ATOMS: atom_id res chain seq x y z
N MET A 1 -12.56 32.12 56.47
CA MET A 1 -12.14 32.89 55.29
C MET A 1 -10.98 33.81 55.67
N ARG A 2 -9.73 33.44 55.33
CA ARG A 2 -8.51 34.24 55.54
C ARG A 2 -7.68 34.20 54.26
N LYS A 3 -7.16 35.38 53.90
CA LYS A 3 -6.53 35.77 52.64
C LYS A 3 -5.19 35.07 52.40
N MET A 4 -4.92 34.91 51.11
CA MET A 4 -3.59 34.88 50.47
C MET A 4 -2.62 35.88 51.12
N ARG A 5 -1.33 35.51 51.16
CA ARG A 5 -0.28 36.11 50.30
C ARG A 5 1.11 35.62 50.71
N ASP A 6 1.81 35.10 49.70
CA ASP A 6 3.22 35.32 49.37
C ASP A 6 4.32 34.94 50.37
N VAL A 7 5.46 34.54 49.80
CA VAL A 7 6.77 34.31 50.44
C VAL A 7 6.96 32.90 51.01
N VAL A 8 7.44 31.97 50.17
CA VAL A 8 8.81 31.41 50.29
C VAL A 8 9.22 30.93 48.89
N VAL A 9 9.84 31.86 48.16
CA VAL A 9 10.86 31.55 47.16
C VAL A 9 12.09 31.09 47.96
N ALA A 10 12.37 29.78 47.99
CA ALA A 10 13.64 29.23 48.47
C ALA A 10 13.76 27.77 48.01
N THR A 11 14.35 27.53 46.84
CA THR A 11 15.66 26.88 46.73
C THR A 11 15.77 25.50 47.39
N CYS A 12 15.73 24.46 46.56
CA CYS A 12 16.65 23.32 46.71
C CYS A 12 16.97 22.79 45.32
N PHE A 13 18.01 23.41 44.75
CA PHE A 13 18.91 22.82 43.79
C PHE A 13 19.41 21.47 44.32
N LEU A 14 19.87 20.63 43.39
CA LEU A 14 20.65 19.41 43.59
C LEU A 14 19.85 18.11 43.76
N LEU A 15 19.53 17.49 42.62
CA LEU A 15 19.83 16.07 42.42
C LEU A 15 20.04 15.81 40.93
N SER A 16 21.29 16.03 40.52
CA SER A 16 21.86 15.50 39.29
C SER A 16 21.88 13.98 39.38
N LEU A 17 21.24 13.28 38.45
CA LEU A 17 21.70 11.96 38.05
C LEU A 17 21.57 11.83 36.54
N LEU A 18 22.70 11.50 35.92
CA LEU A 18 22.88 11.35 34.49
C LEU A 18 21.98 10.26 33.91
N ALA A 19 21.30 10.60 32.82
CA ALA A 19 21.11 9.67 31.73
C ALA A 19 21.28 10.48 30.45
N THR A 20 22.49 10.43 29.89
CA THR A 20 22.74 10.75 28.49
C THR A 20 21.78 9.91 27.66
N VAL A 21 20.74 10.54 27.12
CA VAL A 21 19.96 9.94 26.03
C VAL A 21 20.94 9.84 24.85
N THR A 22 21.52 8.65 24.68
CA THR A 22 22.02 8.27 23.37
C THR A 22 20.76 8.07 22.56
N ALA A 23 20.36 9.06 21.78
CA ALA A 23 19.46 8.83 20.66
C ALA A 23 20.24 7.99 19.65
N LYS A 24 20.36 6.69 19.94
CA LYS A 24 20.64 5.70 18.92
C LYS A 24 19.42 5.76 18.03
N ALA A 25 19.63 6.25 16.80
CA ALA A 25 18.70 6.05 15.71
C ALA A 25 18.57 4.54 15.49
N ASP A 26 17.78 3.88 16.33
CA ASP A 26 17.09 2.67 15.94
C ASP A 26 16.13 3.14 14.87
N GLN A 27 16.59 3.01 13.63
CA GLN A 27 15.71 2.94 12.48
C GLN A 27 14.57 2.01 12.88
N PRO A 28 13.29 2.45 12.89
CA PRO A 28 12.21 1.48 12.94
C PRO A 28 12.44 0.56 11.75
N THR A 29 12.76 -0.68 12.08
CA THR A 29 13.03 -1.77 11.17
C THR A 29 11.97 -1.73 10.09
N SER A 30 12.42 -1.60 8.84
CA SER A 30 11.57 -1.70 7.66
C SER A 30 11.05 -3.13 7.59
N GLN A 31 9.96 -3.38 8.31
CA GLN A 31 9.09 -4.51 8.14
C GLN A 31 7.72 -3.90 7.87
N ALA A 32 7.43 -3.65 6.59
CA ALA A 32 6.04 -3.58 6.18
C ALA A 32 5.38 -4.87 6.69
N PRO A 33 4.24 -4.80 7.42
CA PRO A 33 3.64 -5.97 8.06
C PRO A 33 3.00 -6.84 6.97
N TYR A 34 3.81 -7.59 6.24
CA TYR A 34 3.38 -8.68 5.40
C TYR A 34 3.36 -9.95 6.26
N GLY A 35 2.19 -10.21 6.87
CA GLY A 35 1.82 -11.53 7.40
C GLY A 35 1.74 -11.64 8.91
N HIS A 36 0.51 -11.59 9.46
CA HIS A 36 0.16 -12.22 10.73
C HIS A 36 -1.34 -12.57 10.78
N GLY A 37 -1.68 -13.87 10.79
CA GLY A 37 -3.04 -14.47 10.91
C GLY A 37 -3.93 -14.20 9.70
N ASP A 38 -4.70 -15.09 9.08
CA ASP A 38 -5.64 -16.14 9.52
C ASP A 38 -6.71 -15.70 10.54
N ASP A 39 -7.17 -14.47 10.37
CA ASP A 39 -8.35 -13.92 11.03
C ASP A 39 -9.53 -13.84 10.05
N GLY A 40 -9.81 -14.90 9.28
CA GLY A 40 -11.03 -15.03 8.45
C GLY A 40 -11.30 -13.90 7.46
N LYS A 41 -10.35 -12.96 7.29
CA LYS A 41 -10.45 -11.84 6.37
C LYS A 41 -10.33 -12.39 4.95
N PRO A 42 -11.26 -12.05 4.05
CA PRO A 42 -11.18 -12.53 2.68
C PRO A 42 -9.84 -12.12 2.06
N ALA A 43 -9.27 -13.04 1.27
CA ALA A 43 -8.01 -12.79 0.59
C ALA A 43 -8.08 -11.46 -0.18
N THR A 44 -7.11 -10.58 0.04
CA THR A 44 -7.07 -9.30 -0.67
C THR A 44 -6.90 -9.56 -2.16
N GLY A 45 -7.91 -9.15 -2.91
CA GLY A 45 -8.01 -9.22 -4.35
C GLY A 45 -7.26 -8.07 -5.03
N VAL A 46 -6.54 -8.39 -6.09
CA VAL A 46 -5.77 -7.47 -6.94
C VAL A 46 -6.08 -7.74 -8.42
N ILE A 47 -5.75 -6.79 -9.29
CA ILE A 47 -5.99 -6.92 -10.74
C ILE A 47 -4.71 -7.00 -11.59
N GLY A 48 -3.53 -6.87 -10.98
CA GLY A 48 -2.24 -6.97 -11.69
C GLY A 48 -1.82 -5.73 -12.46
N VAL A 49 -2.03 -4.55 -11.87
CA VAL A 49 -1.66 -3.24 -12.45
C VAL A 49 -0.66 -2.51 -11.55
N ILE A 50 0.28 -1.79 -12.18
CA ILE A 50 1.10 -0.77 -11.52
C ILE A 50 0.57 0.59 -11.98
N ILE A 51 0.23 1.47 -11.03
CA ILE A 51 -0.27 2.82 -11.31
C ILE A 51 0.74 3.86 -10.83
N GLN A 52 0.73 5.02 -11.47
CA GLN A 52 1.52 6.18 -11.09
C GLN A 52 0.64 7.41 -10.96
N VAL A 53 1.00 8.28 -10.01
CA VAL A 53 0.37 9.59 -9.84
C VAL A 53 1.24 10.63 -10.53
N ALA A 54 0.65 11.43 -11.42
CA ALA A 54 1.35 12.52 -12.08
C ALA A 54 0.45 13.75 -12.22
N ALA A 55 1.03 14.95 -12.08
CA ALA A 55 0.36 16.20 -12.37
C ALA A 55 0.97 16.80 -13.64
N ASN A 56 0.13 17.23 -14.58
CA ASN A 56 0.60 17.78 -15.86
C ASN A 56 1.10 19.22 -15.70
N ARG A 57 0.56 19.97 -14.73
CA ARG A 57 0.92 21.36 -14.44
C ARG A 57 0.87 21.64 -12.95
N ILE A 58 1.65 22.63 -12.52
CA ILE A 58 1.60 23.15 -11.16
C ILE A 58 0.21 23.74 -10.93
N GLY A 59 -0.45 23.32 -9.85
CA GLY A 59 -1.80 23.76 -9.49
C GLY A 59 -2.93 22.95 -10.13
N GLU A 60 -2.65 22.01 -11.03
CA GLU A 60 -3.65 21.05 -11.51
C GLU A 60 -3.76 19.84 -10.57
N PRO A 61 -4.96 19.24 -10.41
CA PRO A 61 -5.12 18.00 -9.67
C PRO A 61 -4.24 16.89 -10.25
N ALA A 62 -3.66 16.08 -9.37
CA ALA A 62 -2.92 14.91 -9.81
C ALA A 62 -3.86 13.89 -10.49
N ALA A 63 -3.39 13.30 -11.59
CA ALA A 63 -4.06 12.26 -12.34
C ALA A 63 -3.38 10.90 -12.10
N LEU A 64 -4.15 9.83 -12.27
CA LEU A 64 -3.69 8.46 -12.12
C LEU A 64 -3.57 7.78 -13.46
N TYR A 65 -2.38 7.30 -13.75
CA TYR A 65 -2.07 6.62 -15.01
C TYR A 65 -1.65 5.17 -14.75
N VAL A 66 -2.01 4.30 -15.66
CA VAL A 66 -1.49 2.94 -15.72
C VAL A 66 -0.04 2.99 -16.19
N MET A 67 0.88 2.63 -15.30
CA MET A 67 2.30 2.56 -15.60
C MET A 67 2.66 1.23 -16.27
N SER A 68 2.10 0.13 -15.80
CA SER A 68 2.30 -1.19 -16.43
C SER A 68 1.16 -2.13 -16.07
N VAL A 69 0.93 -3.10 -16.95
CA VAL A 69 -0.06 -4.16 -16.76
C VAL A 69 0.66 -5.48 -16.84
N ARG A 70 0.57 -6.29 -15.78
CA ARG A 70 1.25 -7.58 -15.72
C ARG A 70 0.58 -8.53 -16.72
N GLN A 71 1.38 -9.22 -17.52
CA GLN A 71 0.88 -10.24 -18.45
C GLN A 71 0.08 -11.32 -17.69
N ASP A 72 -0.92 -11.89 -18.35
CA ASP A 72 -1.82 -12.92 -17.80
C ASP A 72 -2.57 -12.51 -16.51
N SER A 73 -2.67 -11.20 -16.26
CA SER A 73 -3.50 -10.66 -15.17
C SER A 73 -4.93 -10.38 -15.63
N PRO A 74 -5.89 -10.25 -14.69
CA PRO A 74 -7.24 -9.78 -15.02
C PRO A 74 -7.25 -8.42 -15.73
N ALA A 75 -6.37 -7.49 -15.33
CA ALA A 75 -6.26 -6.19 -16.00
C ALA A 75 -5.77 -6.32 -17.45
N TYR A 76 -4.84 -7.25 -17.72
CA TYR A 76 -4.38 -7.55 -19.07
C TYR A 76 -5.50 -8.12 -19.93
N ALA A 77 -6.23 -9.11 -19.40
CA ALA A 77 -7.37 -9.73 -20.09
C ALA A 77 -8.50 -8.74 -20.39
N ALA A 78 -8.72 -7.76 -19.51
CA ALA A 78 -9.68 -6.68 -19.71
C ALA A 78 -9.20 -5.62 -20.74
N GLY A 79 -7.97 -5.71 -21.23
CA GLY A 79 -7.42 -4.78 -22.22
C GLY A 79 -7.01 -3.43 -21.65
N LEU A 80 -6.71 -3.35 -20.34
CA LEU A 80 -6.07 -2.18 -19.74
C LEU A 80 -4.64 -2.06 -20.30
N LYS A 81 -4.17 -0.84 -20.58
CA LYS A 81 -2.88 -0.60 -21.23
C LYS A 81 -2.07 0.48 -20.53
N HIS A 82 -0.76 0.46 -20.75
CA HIS A 82 0.13 1.58 -20.36
C HIS A 82 -0.40 2.91 -20.91
N GLY A 83 -0.38 3.93 -20.07
CA GLY A 83 -0.83 5.28 -20.41
C GLY A 83 -2.34 5.52 -20.25
N ASP A 84 -3.15 4.48 -20.00
CA ASP A 84 -4.57 4.66 -19.67
C ASP A 84 -4.70 5.54 -18.40
N GLU A 85 -5.47 6.62 -18.49
CA GLU A 85 -5.78 7.52 -17.36
C GLU A 85 -7.05 7.04 -16.67
N ILE A 86 -6.95 6.64 -15.41
CA ILE A 86 -8.08 6.20 -14.59
C ILE A 86 -8.75 7.45 -14.03
N VAL A 87 -10.04 7.64 -14.32
CA VAL A 87 -10.81 8.82 -13.89
C VAL A 87 -11.82 8.49 -12.78
N ALA A 88 -12.30 7.25 -12.71
CA ALA A 88 -13.15 6.77 -11.63
C ALA A 88 -12.95 5.28 -11.34
N VAL A 89 -13.27 4.88 -10.11
CA VAL A 89 -13.29 3.49 -9.65
C VAL A 89 -14.64 3.23 -8.99
N ASN A 90 -15.39 2.25 -9.50
CA ASN A 90 -16.75 1.92 -9.08
C ASN A 90 -17.68 3.15 -9.07
N GLY A 91 -17.62 3.97 -10.11
CA GLY A 91 -18.42 5.22 -10.23
C GLY A 91 -17.96 6.36 -9.32
N THR A 92 -16.93 6.16 -8.50
CA THR A 92 -16.38 7.21 -7.64
C THR A 92 -15.17 7.87 -8.33
N PRO A 93 -15.21 9.19 -8.59
CA PRO A 93 -14.09 9.90 -9.21
C PRO A 93 -12.80 9.77 -8.38
N VAL A 94 -11.65 9.64 -9.04
CA VAL A 94 -10.35 9.55 -8.35
C VAL A 94 -9.68 10.91 -8.14
N ALA A 95 -10.17 11.96 -8.79
CA ALA A 95 -9.64 13.31 -8.65
C ALA A 95 -9.70 13.78 -7.18
N GLY A 96 -8.59 14.35 -6.71
CA GLY A 96 -8.45 14.83 -5.33
C GLY A 96 -8.26 13.74 -4.27
N LYS A 97 -8.18 12.46 -4.65
CA LYS A 97 -7.85 11.36 -3.74
C LYS A 97 -6.34 11.13 -3.66
N SER A 98 -5.87 10.65 -2.51
CA SER A 98 -4.49 10.21 -2.36
C SER A 98 -4.25 8.89 -3.11
N TYR A 99 -2.97 8.57 -3.35
CA TYR A 99 -2.58 7.30 -3.94
C TYR A 99 -3.16 6.10 -3.15
N GLU A 100 -3.03 6.14 -1.82
CA GLU A 100 -3.48 5.06 -0.93
C GLU A 100 -5.00 4.87 -1.00
N GLN A 101 -5.75 5.97 -1.06
CA GLN A 101 -7.20 5.93 -1.21
C GLN A 101 -7.62 5.27 -2.53
N VAL A 102 -6.92 5.55 -3.63
CA VAL A 102 -7.29 4.92 -4.91
C VAL A 102 -6.84 3.47 -4.97
N VAL A 103 -5.66 3.15 -4.42
CA VAL A 103 -5.21 1.75 -4.28
C VAL A 103 -6.22 0.93 -3.47
N SER A 104 -6.77 1.47 -2.37
CA SER A 104 -7.77 0.75 -1.57
C SER A 104 -9.11 0.57 -2.29
N MET A 105 -9.49 1.49 -3.18
CA MET A 105 -10.68 1.34 -4.03
C MET A 105 -10.49 0.27 -5.12
N ILE A 106 -9.29 0.18 -5.69
CA ILE A 106 -8.97 -0.80 -6.74
C ILE A 106 -8.82 -2.20 -6.13
N ARG A 107 -8.17 -2.30 -4.97
CA ARG A 107 -8.13 -3.52 -4.16
C ARG A 107 -9.51 -3.81 -3.58
N GLY A 108 -9.68 -5.01 -3.04
CA GLY A 108 -10.96 -5.43 -2.46
C GLY A 108 -10.95 -6.92 -2.15
N GLU A 109 -12.11 -7.53 -2.04
CA GLU A 109 -12.24 -8.98 -1.87
C GLU A 109 -11.93 -9.71 -3.19
N ALA A 110 -11.14 -10.78 -3.13
CA ALA A 110 -10.90 -11.65 -4.28
C ALA A 110 -12.22 -12.28 -4.77
N GLY A 111 -12.40 -12.39 -6.08
CA GLY A 111 -13.64 -12.86 -6.69
C GLY A 111 -14.72 -11.80 -6.87
N THR A 112 -14.46 -10.54 -6.49
CA THR A 112 -15.36 -9.42 -6.77
C THR A 112 -14.87 -8.57 -7.94
N PRO A 113 -15.77 -8.00 -8.77
CA PRO A 113 -15.39 -7.10 -9.84
C PRO A 113 -15.01 -5.70 -9.32
N VAL A 114 -14.05 -5.07 -9.97
CA VAL A 114 -13.79 -3.63 -9.90
C VAL A 114 -14.13 -3.00 -11.25
N LYS A 115 -14.90 -1.92 -11.23
CA LYS A 115 -15.20 -1.13 -12.42
C LYS A 115 -14.23 0.05 -12.50
N LEU A 116 -13.46 0.13 -13.57
CA LEU A 116 -12.59 1.26 -13.87
C LEU A 116 -13.18 2.06 -15.02
N GLU A 117 -13.23 3.38 -14.85
CA GLU A 117 -13.53 4.32 -15.92
C GLU A 117 -12.22 4.95 -16.37
N ILE A 118 -11.94 4.82 -17.67
CA ILE A 118 -10.75 5.32 -18.33
C ILE A 118 -11.14 6.51 -19.18
N LYS A 119 -10.31 7.55 -19.15
CA LYS A 119 -10.49 8.75 -19.98
C LYS A 119 -10.64 8.37 -21.46
N GLY A 120 -11.59 9.02 -22.14
CA GLY A 120 -11.97 8.66 -23.52
C GLY A 120 -13.12 7.65 -23.61
N THR A 121 -13.96 7.56 -22.56
CA THR A 121 -15.23 6.81 -22.55
C THR A 121 -15.04 5.30 -22.64
N ARG A 122 -13.96 4.77 -22.08
CA ARG A 122 -13.76 3.32 -21.93
C ARG A 122 -14.08 2.93 -20.49
N GLU A 123 -14.93 1.93 -20.32
CA GLU A 123 -15.28 1.35 -19.02
C GLU A 123 -14.88 -0.12 -19.01
N LEU A 124 -14.17 -0.54 -17.96
CA LEU A 124 -13.69 -1.91 -17.81
C LEU A 124 -14.19 -2.49 -16.49
N SER A 125 -14.79 -3.67 -16.55
CA SER A 125 -15.11 -4.48 -15.37
C SER A 125 -14.07 -5.59 -15.25
N ILE A 126 -13.31 -5.58 -14.16
CA ILE A 126 -12.12 -6.43 -13.99
C ILE A 126 -12.30 -7.27 -12.74
N MET A 127 -12.15 -8.59 -12.87
CA MET A 127 -12.25 -9.49 -11.73
C MET A 127 -11.02 -9.40 -10.83
N ARG A 128 -11.20 -9.19 -9.52
CA ARG A 128 -10.09 -9.27 -8.57
C ARG A 128 -9.71 -10.72 -8.32
N VAL A 129 -8.43 -11.02 -8.36
CA VAL A 129 -7.88 -12.35 -8.03
C VAL A 129 -7.04 -12.26 -6.76
N SER A 130 -6.93 -13.36 -6.02
CA SER A 130 -6.14 -13.38 -4.78
C SER A 130 -4.71 -12.92 -5.03
N SER A 131 -4.17 -12.03 -4.18
CA SER A 131 -2.82 -11.52 -4.34
C SER A 131 -1.75 -12.61 -4.45
N GLY A 132 -1.94 -13.76 -3.80
CA GLY A 132 -1.03 -14.90 -3.87
C GLY A 132 -0.87 -15.48 -5.27
N THR A 133 -1.95 -15.52 -6.06
CA THR A 133 -1.92 -16.11 -7.42
C THR A 133 -1.19 -15.22 -8.42
N LEU A 134 -0.98 -13.95 -8.10
CA LEU A 134 -0.20 -13.03 -8.94
C LEU A 134 1.27 -12.87 -8.50
N THR A 135 1.61 -13.29 -7.28
CA THR A 135 3.00 -13.34 -6.80
C THR A 135 3.70 -14.64 -7.19
N GLU A 136 2.93 -15.69 -7.49
CA GLU A 136 3.45 -17.01 -7.80
C GLU A 136 3.85 -17.11 -9.28
N GLY A 137 5.01 -16.54 -9.60
CA GLY A 137 5.75 -16.93 -10.79
C GLY A 137 6.32 -18.33 -10.56
N GLN A 138 5.73 -19.34 -11.19
CA GLN A 138 6.32 -20.66 -11.48
C GLN A 138 6.75 -21.51 -10.26
N PRO A 139 6.05 -22.60 -9.91
CA PRO A 139 6.63 -23.66 -9.08
C PRO A 139 7.69 -24.39 -9.92
N GLY A 140 8.96 -24.09 -9.72
CA GLY A 140 10.02 -24.82 -10.40
C GLY A 140 11.44 -24.35 -10.09
N SER A 141 12.25 -25.27 -9.58
CA SER A 141 13.71 -25.19 -9.38
C SER A 141 14.20 -24.73 -8.00
N ARG A 142 13.62 -25.27 -6.92
CA ARG A 142 14.47 -25.60 -5.77
C ARG A 142 14.86 -27.07 -5.93
N GLY A 143 16.07 -27.26 -6.45
CA GLY A 143 16.60 -28.56 -6.83
C GLY A 143 16.39 -29.59 -5.73
N ASP A 144 15.76 -30.67 -6.14
CA ASP A 144 15.97 -31.99 -5.57
C ASP A 144 17.49 -32.25 -5.51
N GLN A 145 18.08 -32.03 -4.34
CA GLN A 145 19.32 -32.69 -3.95
C GLN A 145 18.97 -33.79 -2.97
N SER A 146 18.09 -34.71 -3.39
CA SER A 146 18.17 -36.06 -2.89
C SER A 146 19.17 -36.84 -3.74
N ASP A 147 20.15 -37.40 -3.04
CA ASP A 147 20.94 -38.55 -3.43
C ASP A 147 21.89 -38.40 -4.64
N LYS A 148 23.18 -38.21 -4.34
CA LYS A 148 24.16 -39.27 -4.61
C LYS A 148 25.13 -39.37 -3.44
N THR A 149 24.78 -40.28 -2.55
CA THR A 149 25.77 -41.08 -1.84
C THR A 149 26.71 -41.71 -2.88
N ARG A 150 28.01 -41.80 -2.52
CA ARG A 150 29.02 -42.80 -2.96
C ARG A 150 30.18 -42.24 -3.81
N PRO A 151 31.42 -42.78 -3.69
CA PRO A 151 31.97 -43.75 -2.74
C PRO A 151 32.92 -43.15 -1.69
#